data_AF-A0A660L5T9-F1
#
_entry.id   AF-A0A660L5T9-F1
#
_cell.length_a   1.000
_cell.length_b   1.000
_cell.length_c   1.000
_cell.angle_alpha   90.00
_cell.angle_beta   90.00
_cell.angle_gamma   90.00
#
_symmetry.space_group_name_H-M   'P 1'
#
loop_
_entity.id
_entity.type
_entity.pdbx_description
1 polymer ?
#
loop_
_entity_poly.entity_id
_entity_poly.type
_entity_poly.pdbx_seq_one_letter_code
_entity_poly.pdbx_strand_id
1 'polypeptide(L)'
;MTSALDINRRPLQITLAVLLLAATIFEAVKHGVWVPAAVGMLGPDIALLSGLKDGRLNPRGVPFYNALHSYYGPVVLMVVAATGVVALGFFVAGLAWAAHIAIDRALGYGLRTRDGFQR
;
A
#
# COMPACT_ATOMS: atom_id res chain seq x y z
N MET A 1 9.11 11.65 17.10
CA MET A 1 9.88 12.75 16.45
C MET A 1 10.00 12.38 14.99
N THR A 2 9.20 12.98 14.10
CA THR A 2 9.41 12.89 12.65
C THR A 2 10.75 13.55 12.33
N SER A 3 11.65 12.83 11.68
CA SER A 3 12.93 13.40 11.28
C SER A 3 12.70 14.49 10.22
N ALA A 4 13.58 15.49 10.10
CA ALA A 4 13.45 16.54 9.08
C ALA A 4 13.37 15.97 7.65
N LEU A 5 13.91 14.75 7.44
CA LEU A 5 13.85 14.02 6.17
C LEU A 5 12.43 13.51 5.85
N ASP A 6 11.60 13.22 6.86
CA ASP A 6 10.22 12.74 6.65
C ASP A 6 9.29 13.87 6.20
N ILE A 7 9.45 15.08 6.74
CA ILE A 7 8.68 16.26 6.33
C ILE A 7 8.91 16.56 4.84
N ASN A 8 10.15 16.48 4.39
CA ASN A 8 10.51 16.76 3.00
C ASN A 8 9.99 15.73 1.99
N ARG A 9 9.65 14.52 2.44
CA ARG A 9 9.11 13.45 1.56
C ARG A 9 7.60 13.44 1.48
N ARG A 10 6.87 14.10 2.39
CA ARG A 10 5.40 14.14 2.36
C ARG A 10 4.82 14.67 1.05
N PRO A 11 5.31 15.79 0.47
CA PRO A 11 4.80 16.26 -0.82
C PRO A 11 4.97 15.22 -1.94
N LEU A 12 6.10 14.51 -1.96
CA LEU A 12 6.34 13.43 -2.92
C LEU A 12 5.33 12.29 -2.76
N GLN A 13 5.06 11.87 -1.54
CA GLN A 13 4.09 10.80 -1.27
C GLN A 13 2.66 11.22 -1.59
N ILE A 14 2.30 12.47 -1.33
CA ILE A 14 1.00 13.04 -1.74
C ILE A 14 0.87 12.99 -3.26
N THR A 15 1.86 13.50 -3.99
CA THR A 15 1.85 13.46 -5.46
C THR A 15 1.76 12.03 -5.98
N LEU A 16 2.55 11.11 -5.43
CA LEU A 16 2.51 9.71 -5.81
C LEU A 16 1.14 9.06 -5.52
N ALA A 17 0.57 9.32 -4.35
CA ALA A 17 -0.76 8.84 -3.96
C ALA A 17 -1.84 9.32 -4.94
N VAL A 18 -1.83 10.62 -5.28
CA VAL A 18 -2.80 11.19 -6.23
C VAL A 18 -2.66 10.55 -7.61
N LEU A 19 -1.44 10.39 -8.11
CA LEU A 19 -1.20 9.78 -9.43
C LEU A 19 -1.62 8.30 -9.46
N LEU A 20 -1.25 7.51 -8.45
CA LEU A 20 -1.60 6.10 -8.38
C LEU A 20 -3.10 5.88 -8.18
N LEU A 21 -3.75 6.73 -7.38
CA LEU A 21 -5.20 6.69 -7.20
C LEU A 21 -5.93 7.06 -8.50
N ALA A 22 -5.48 8.11 -9.19
CA ALA A 22 -6.03 8.49 -10.48
C ALA A 22 -5.89 7.37 -11.52
N ALA A 23 -4.71 6.73 -11.61
CA ALA A 23 -4.48 5.59 -12.48
C ALA A 23 -5.38 4.39 -12.12
N THR A 24 -5.51 4.09 -10.82
CA THR A 24 -6.39 3.03 -10.32
C THR A 24 -7.83 3.27 -10.73
N ILE A 25 -8.36 4.48 -10.50
CA ILE A 25 -9.73 4.85 -10.85
C ILE A 25 -9.93 4.79 -12.36
N PHE A 26 -9.00 5.34 -13.13
CA PHE A 26 -9.07 5.32 -14.59
C PHE A 26 -9.18 3.90 -15.14
N GLU A 27 -8.30 2.99 -14.72
CA GLU A 27 -8.32 1.60 -15.16
C GLU A 27 -9.55 0.83 -14.63
N ALA A 28 -9.96 1.07 -13.38
CA ALA A 28 -11.14 0.45 -12.79
C ALA A 28 -12.43 0.84 -13.52
N VAL A 29 -12.59 2.13 -13.87
CA VAL A 29 -13.73 2.63 -14.66
C VAL A 29 -13.70 2.03 -16.06
N LYS A 30 -12.55 2.08 -16.74
CA LYS A 30 -12.40 1.65 -18.14
C LYS A 30 -12.65 0.16 -18.32
N HIS A 31 -12.26 -0.66 -17.36
CA HIS A 31 -12.31 -2.13 -17.46
C HIS A 31 -13.31 -2.79 -16.52
N GLY A 32 -14.04 -2.03 -15.70
CA GLY A 32 -15.05 -2.55 -14.76
C GLY A 32 -14.48 -3.37 -13.60
N VAL A 33 -13.19 -3.24 -13.29
CA VAL A 33 -12.45 -4.09 -12.32
C VAL A 33 -12.41 -3.48 -10.91
N TRP A 34 -13.57 -3.09 -10.40
CA TRP A 34 -13.70 -2.45 -9.08
C TRP A 34 -13.32 -3.35 -7.90
N VAL A 35 -13.63 -4.65 -7.99
CA VAL A 35 -13.33 -5.61 -6.90
C VAL A 35 -11.81 -5.73 -6.69
N PRO A 36 -10.98 -6.01 -7.72
CA PRO A 36 -9.53 -5.99 -7.56
C PRO A 36 -8.97 -4.65 -7.05
N ALA A 37 -9.52 -3.52 -7.51
CA ALA A 37 -9.12 -2.21 -7.02
C ALA A 37 -9.40 -2.06 -5.51
N ALA A 38 -10.60 -2.44 -5.05
CA ALA A 38 -10.96 -2.41 -3.63
C ALA A 38 -10.09 -3.36 -2.79
N VAL A 39 -9.82 -4.57 -3.30
CA VAL A 39 -8.93 -5.54 -2.64
C VAL A 39 -7.50 -5.00 -2.53
N GLY A 40 -6.95 -4.38 -3.57
CA GLY A 40 -5.63 -3.76 -3.51
C GLY A 40 -5.58 -2.60 -2.52
N MET A 41 -6.64 -1.79 -2.45
CA MET A 41 -6.70 -0.63 -1.56
C MET A 41 -6.88 -1.01 -0.07
N LEU A 42 -7.62 -2.08 0.23
CA LEU A 42 -7.98 -2.45 1.61
C LEU A 42 -7.20 -3.67 2.14
N GLY A 43 -6.74 -4.53 1.24
CA GLY A 43 -6.06 -5.79 1.57
C GLY A 43 -4.82 -5.64 2.46
N PRO A 44 -3.95 -4.62 2.28
CA PRO A 44 -2.76 -4.46 3.12
C PRO A 44 -3.07 -4.33 4.62
N ASP A 45 -4.18 -3.66 4.95
CA ASP A 45 -4.61 -3.41 6.33
C ASP A 45 -5.12 -4.63 7.07
N ILE A 46 -5.37 -5.75 6.37
CA ILE A 46 -5.67 -7.04 7.03
C ILE A 46 -4.56 -7.42 8.02
N ALA A 47 -3.31 -6.99 7.78
CA ALA A 47 -2.21 -7.20 8.72
C ALA A 47 -2.43 -6.56 10.11
N LEU A 48 -3.26 -5.52 10.23
CA LEU A 48 -3.58 -4.87 11.51
C LEU A 48 -4.43 -5.78 12.41
N LEU A 49 -5.14 -6.76 11.84
CA LEU A 49 -5.92 -7.76 12.58
C LEU A 49 -5.03 -8.70 13.42
N SER A 50 -3.71 -8.68 13.22
CA SER A 50 -2.75 -9.40 14.07
C SER A 50 -2.66 -8.87 15.51
N GLY A 51 -3.28 -7.72 15.81
CA GLY A 51 -3.47 -7.20 17.16
C GLY A 51 -2.82 -5.83 17.35
N LEU A 52 -3.33 -4.80 16.66
CA LEU A 52 -2.95 -3.41 16.90
C LEU A 52 -3.63 -2.89 18.19
N LYS A 53 -2.84 -2.44 19.17
CA LYS A 53 -3.33 -1.81 20.39
C LYS A 53 -2.43 -0.64 20.78
N ASP A 54 -3.02 0.52 21.07
CA ASP A 54 -2.32 1.73 21.52
C ASP A 54 -1.12 2.12 20.62
N GLY A 55 -1.32 2.02 19.29
CA GLY A 55 -0.28 2.31 18.28
C GLY A 55 0.79 1.22 18.11
N ARG A 56 0.78 0.18 18.95
CA ARG A 56 1.71 -0.95 18.91
C ARG A 56 1.04 -2.18 18.27
N LEU A 57 1.62 -2.68 17.18
CA LEU A 57 1.19 -3.94 16.58
C LEU A 57 1.79 -5.13 17.33
N ASN A 58 1.10 -6.26 17.37
CA ASN A 58 1.69 -7.52 17.82
C ASN A 58 3.01 -7.81 17.08
N PRO A 59 4.14 -8.01 17.78
CA PRO A 59 5.44 -8.29 17.15
C PRO A 59 5.43 -9.44 16.14
N ARG A 60 4.56 -10.44 16.33
CA ARG A 60 4.42 -11.57 15.39
C ARG A 60 3.80 -11.15 14.05
N GLY A 61 2.99 -10.09 14.03
CA GLY A 61 2.37 -9.56 12.82
C GLY A 61 3.23 -8.55 12.06
N VAL A 62 4.29 -8.04 12.68
CA VAL A 62 5.17 -7.01 12.08
C VAL A 62 5.79 -7.44 10.75
N PRO A 63 6.35 -8.67 10.59
CA PRO A 63 6.92 -9.07 9.30
C PRO A 63 5.88 -9.05 8.18
N PHE A 64 4.67 -9.55 8.46
CA PHE A 64 3.57 -9.57 7.50
C PHE A 64 3.08 -8.16 7.16
N TYR A 65 2.88 -7.30 8.17
CA TYR A 65 2.56 -5.88 7.96
C TYR A 65 3.59 -5.18 7.09
N ASN A 66 4.88 -5.33 7.41
CA ASN A 66 5.96 -4.68 6.66
C ASN A 66 6.08 -5.21 5.22
N ALA A 67 5.82 -6.50 4.99
CA ALA A 67 5.77 -7.06 3.64
C ALA A 67 4.61 -6.46 2.84
N LEU A 68 3.43 -6.34 3.45
CA LEU A 68 2.26 -5.73 2.81
C LEU A 68 2.38 -4.21 2.62
N HIS A 69 3.18 -3.51 3.43
CA HIS A 69 3.38 -2.07 3.32
C HIS A 69 4.72 -1.71 2.65
N SER A 70 5.26 -2.63 1.86
CA SER A 70 6.43 -2.41 1.01
C SER A 70 6.05 -2.38 -0.46
N TYR A 71 6.64 -1.46 -1.23
CA TYR A 71 6.35 -1.30 -2.66
C TYR A 71 6.77 -2.50 -3.52
N TYR A 72 7.59 -3.43 -3.00
CA TYR A 72 7.98 -4.63 -3.76
C TYR A 72 6.77 -5.50 -4.13
N GLY A 73 5.82 -5.68 -3.20
CA GLY A 73 4.60 -6.44 -3.43
C GLY A 73 3.78 -5.95 -4.64
N PRO A 74 3.31 -4.69 -4.64
CA PRO A 74 2.54 -4.17 -5.77
C PRO A 74 3.35 -4.11 -7.07
N VAL A 75 4.66 -3.82 -7.02
CA VAL A 75 5.50 -3.81 -8.24
C VAL A 75 5.60 -5.19 -8.86
N VAL A 76 5.88 -6.23 -8.08
CA VAL A 76 5.93 -7.62 -8.58
C VAL A 76 4.57 -8.01 -9.16
N LEU A 77 3.47 -7.67 -8.47
CA LEU A 77 2.13 -8.00 -8.95
C LEU A 77 1.82 -7.33 -10.30
N MET A 78 2.14 -6.04 -10.45
CA MET A 78 1.96 -5.32 -11.72
C MET A 78 2.83 -5.89 -12.83
N VAL A 79 4.09 -6.23 -12.56
CA VAL A 79 4.98 -6.85 -13.56
C VAL A 79 4.45 -8.19 -14.02
N VAL A 80 4.02 -9.06 -13.09
CA VAL A 80 3.42 -10.36 -13.44
C VAL A 80 2.14 -10.17 -14.24
N ALA A 81 1.25 -9.25 -13.85
CA ALA A 81 0.05 -8.95 -14.61
C ALA A 81 0.34 -8.41 -16.02
N ALA A 82 1.39 -7.60 -16.19
CA ALA A 82 1.80 -7.06 -17.48
C ALA A 82 2.31 -8.13 -18.45
N THR A 83 2.77 -9.29 -17.96
CA THR A 83 3.13 -10.44 -18.83
C THR A 83 1.92 -11.13 -19.45
N GLY A 84 0.70 -10.82 -19.00
CA GLY A 84 -0.54 -11.47 -19.44
C GLY A 84 -0.81 -12.83 -18.77
N VAL A 85 0.06 -13.30 -17.85
CA VAL A 85 -0.13 -14.56 -17.12
C VAL A 85 -1.33 -14.52 -16.18
N VAL A 86 -1.69 -13.33 -15.67
CA VAL A 86 -2.88 -13.10 -14.85
C VAL A 86 -3.73 -11.98 -15.43
N ALA A 87 -5.01 -11.94 -15.08
CA ALA A 87 -5.95 -10.96 -15.60
C ALA A 87 -5.58 -9.51 -15.25
N LEU A 88 -6.00 -8.55 -16.08
CA LEU A 88 -5.79 -7.11 -15.88
C LEU A 88 -6.20 -6.61 -14.49
N GLY A 89 -7.22 -7.23 -13.88
CA GLY A 89 -7.62 -6.91 -12.51
C GLY A 89 -6.47 -6.96 -11.49
N PHE A 90 -5.50 -7.87 -11.66
CA PHE A 90 -4.33 -7.94 -10.79
C PHE A 90 -3.38 -6.74 -10.98
N PHE A 91 -3.28 -6.20 -12.19
CA PHE A 91 -2.55 -4.96 -12.43
C PHE A 91 -3.20 -3.79 -11.68
N VAL A 92 -4.53 -3.68 -11.77
CA VAL A 92 -5.30 -2.64 -11.06
C VAL A 92 -5.23 -2.82 -9.55
N ALA A 93 -5.23 -4.06 -9.05
CA ALA A 93 -4.99 -4.34 -7.64
C ALA A 93 -3.59 -3.89 -7.21
N GLY A 94 -2.56 -4.09 -8.04
CA GLY A 94 -1.21 -3.60 -7.81
C GLY A 94 -1.12 -2.07 -7.76
N LEU A 95 -1.81 -1.36 -8.67
CA LEU A 95 -1.93 0.10 -8.64
C LEU A 95 -2.60 0.58 -7.35
N ALA A 96 -3.74 -0.02 -6.98
CA ALA A 96 -4.50 0.34 -5.79
C ALA A 96 -3.70 0.07 -4.51
N TRP A 97 -2.95 -1.03 -4.47
CA TRP A 97 -2.07 -1.37 -3.36
C TRP A 97 -0.90 -0.39 -3.25
N ALA A 98 -0.25 -0.02 -4.36
CA ALA A 98 0.76 1.02 -4.33
C ALA A 98 0.17 2.38 -3.88
N ALA A 99 -1.05 2.71 -4.32
CA ALA A 99 -1.77 3.92 -3.89
C ALA A 99 -2.02 3.91 -2.38
N HIS A 100 -2.49 2.80 -1.81
CA HIS A 100 -2.66 2.61 -0.38
C HIS A 100 -1.35 2.91 0.38
N ILE A 101 -0.22 2.34 -0.04
CA ILE A 101 1.08 2.60 0.60
C ILE A 101 1.45 4.08 0.51
N ALA A 102 1.27 4.72 -0.65
CA ALA A 102 1.59 6.14 -0.82
C ALA A 102 0.72 7.04 0.06
N ILE A 103 -0.58 6.72 0.19
CA ILE A 103 -1.52 7.42 1.09
C ILE A 103 -1.03 7.30 2.53
N ASP A 104 -0.69 6.10 2.98
CA ASP A 104 -0.12 5.87 4.31
C ASP A 104 1.10 6.74 4.57
N ARG A 105 2.07 6.74 3.64
CA ARG A 105 3.29 7.55 3.78
C ARG A 105 2.99 9.05 3.77
N ALA A 106 2.00 9.50 2.99
CA ALA A 106 1.55 10.89 2.98
C ALA A 106 0.93 11.32 4.31
N LEU A 107 0.17 10.42 4.95
CA LEU A 107 -0.43 10.63 6.27
C LEU A 107 0.56 10.48 7.43
N GLY A 108 1.77 10.00 7.16
CA GLY A 108 2.84 9.80 8.13
C GLY A 108 2.85 8.41 8.76
N TYR A 109 2.07 7.47 8.26
CA TYR A 109 2.17 6.06 8.64
C TYR A 109 3.36 5.41 7.95
N GLY A 110 4.13 4.65 8.71
CA GLY A 110 5.41 4.06 8.31
C GLY A 110 5.42 2.53 8.41
N LEU A 111 6.56 1.94 8.05
CA LEU A 111 6.86 0.56 8.45
C LEU A 111 6.97 0.46 9.97
N ARG A 112 6.89 -0.75 10.51
CA ARG A 112 6.94 -0.99 11.96
C ARG A 112 8.28 -1.56 12.43
N THR A 113 8.71 -1.18 13.62
CA THR A 113 9.85 -1.75 14.35
C THR A 113 9.53 -3.18 14.78
N ARG A 114 10.54 -3.96 15.17
CA ARG A 114 10.35 -5.34 15.67
C ARG A 114 9.39 -5.38 16.87
N ASP A 115 9.35 -4.33 17.67
CA ASP A 115 8.49 -4.23 18.85
C ASP A 115 7.05 -3.77 18.54
N GLY A 116 6.76 -3.47 17.27
CA GLY A 116 5.41 -3.16 16.78
C GLY A 116 5.08 -1.68 16.61
N PHE A 117 5.96 -0.78 17.00
CA PHE A 117 5.77 0.67 16.86
C PHE A 117 6.05 1.15 15.44
N GLN A 118 5.47 2.27 15.04
CA GLN A 118 5.82 2.90 13.76
C GLN A 118 7.26 3.41 13.81
N ARG A 119 7.95 3.28 12.68
CA ARG A 119 9.30 3.82 12.45
C ARG A 119 9.23 5.27 12.02
#